data_AF-A0A2C6K076-F1
#
_entry.id   AF-A0A2C6K076-F1
#
_cell.length_a   1.000
_cell.length_b   1.000
_cell.length_c   1.000
_cell.angle_alpha   90.00
_cell.angle_beta   90.00
_cell.angle_gamma   90.00
#
_symmetry.space_group_name_H-M   'P 1'
#
loop_
_entity.id
_entity.type
_entity.pdbx_description
1 polymer ?
#
loop_
_entity_poly.entity_id
_entity_poly.type
_entity_poly.pdbx_seq_one_letter_code
_entity_poly.pdbx_strand_id
1 'polypeptide(L)'
;MGMGEPLDNYTHVVNSIKFMTEPNKFALGNHHICISTVGIPHRIKKLSHDLPSTRLALSLHAPDQPTRLKLMPRAASTWKLEKILEATDDFIKQQKKVNSTAMKNIGLLVEYILIKDVNDTRSQAHALGKILKPRADAVLVNLIPYNPTAVPYDYKSEYSIKALVRQTLGQDIDSACGQLVIRSEQEEREKRERKEAEEKGEERGLSSYSYHLPFFFSPSFSCCLKKFDVSSLARKVTGSDRGVALTLASSGGCLLLCFLMMAMMRKRIRER
;
A
#
# COMPACT_ATOMS: atom_id res chain seq x y z
N MET A 1 -0.59 -1.49 -2.22
CA MET A 1 -0.60 -0.18 -2.89
C MET A 1 -1.90 0.50 -2.52
N GLY A 2 -1.91 1.33 -1.47
CA GLY A 2 -3.09 2.12 -1.05
C GLY A 2 -4.42 1.37 -0.88
N MET A 3 -5.50 2.14 -0.81
CA MET A 3 -6.88 1.68 -0.84
C MET A 3 -7.58 2.27 -2.08
N GLY A 4 -8.49 1.51 -2.69
CA GLY A 4 -9.28 1.92 -3.85
C GLY A 4 -8.62 1.66 -5.20
N GLU A 5 -9.42 1.76 -6.28
CA GLU A 5 -8.97 1.66 -7.67
C GLU A 5 -8.61 3.07 -8.19
N PRO A 6 -7.32 3.37 -8.45
CA PRO A 6 -6.89 4.71 -8.84
C PRO A 6 -7.54 5.21 -10.14
N LEU A 7 -7.80 4.31 -11.10
CA LEU A 7 -8.33 4.71 -12.40
C LEU A 7 -9.82 5.07 -12.39
N ASP A 8 -10.56 4.71 -11.35
CA ASP A 8 -11.91 5.23 -11.10
C ASP A 8 -11.87 6.69 -10.65
N ASN A 9 -10.81 7.09 -9.92
CA ASN A 9 -10.56 8.45 -9.49
C ASN A 9 -9.55 9.20 -10.39
N TYR A 10 -9.64 8.98 -11.70
CA TYR A 10 -8.62 9.34 -12.68
C TYR A 10 -8.16 10.80 -12.60
N THR A 11 -9.08 11.76 -12.58
CA THR A 11 -8.74 13.19 -12.65
C THR A 11 -7.89 13.63 -11.46
N HIS A 12 -8.28 13.22 -10.25
CA HIS A 12 -7.55 13.56 -9.03
C HIS A 12 -6.20 12.86 -8.98
N VAL A 13 -6.11 11.60 -9.43
CA VAL A 13 -4.84 10.86 -9.51
C VAL A 13 -3.87 11.54 -10.47
N VAL A 14 -4.30 11.88 -11.69
CA VAL A 14 -3.44 12.55 -12.68
C VAL A 14 -2.96 13.91 -12.18
N ASN A 15 -3.86 14.71 -11.60
CA ASN A 15 -3.49 16.02 -11.06
C ASN A 15 -2.49 15.90 -9.90
N SER A 16 -2.66 14.90 -9.03
CA SER A 16 -1.74 14.65 -7.92
C SER A 16 -0.36 14.25 -8.43
N ILE A 17 -0.29 13.39 -9.45
CA ILE A 17 0.98 12.99 -10.06
C ILE A 17 1.67 14.18 -10.70
N LYS A 18 0.96 15.00 -11.47
CA LYS A 18 1.52 16.22 -12.06
C LYS A 18 2.10 17.14 -10.99
N PHE A 19 1.37 17.35 -9.89
CA PHE A 19 1.83 18.14 -8.74
C PHE A 19 3.11 17.54 -8.12
N MET A 20 3.15 16.22 -7.91
CA MET A 20 4.33 15.52 -7.36
C MET A 20 5.56 15.61 -8.27
N THR A 21 5.35 15.65 -9.60
CA THR A 21 6.44 15.67 -10.58
C THR A 21 6.91 17.07 -10.95
N GLU A 22 6.21 18.11 -10.50
CA GLU A 22 6.52 19.48 -10.85
C GLU A 22 7.88 19.91 -10.25
N PRO A 23 8.80 20.49 -11.05
CA PRO A 23 10.16 20.83 -10.59
C PRO A 23 10.19 21.78 -9.39
N ASN A 24 9.22 22.68 -9.29
CA ASN A 24 9.14 23.68 -8.23
C ASN A 24 8.35 23.20 -6.99
N LYS A 25 7.98 21.91 -6.95
CA LYS A 25 7.22 21.30 -5.86
C LYS A 25 8.03 20.14 -5.26
N PHE A 26 7.58 18.90 -5.46
CA PHE A 26 8.29 17.72 -4.97
C PHE A 26 9.38 17.23 -5.92
N ALA A 27 9.38 17.66 -7.18
CA ALA A 27 10.37 17.30 -8.20
C ALA A 27 10.63 15.78 -8.32
N LEU A 28 9.61 14.94 -8.07
CA LEU A 28 9.74 13.49 -8.18
C LEU A 28 9.85 13.07 -9.65
N GLY A 29 10.85 12.25 -9.97
CA GLY A 29 10.97 11.66 -11.30
C GLY A 29 9.77 10.75 -11.59
N ASN A 30 9.08 10.97 -12.71
CA ASN A 30 7.90 10.21 -13.13
C ASN A 30 8.07 8.68 -13.05
N HIS A 31 9.27 8.18 -13.35
CA HIS A 31 9.57 6.75 -13.31
C HIS A 31 9.52 6.16 -11.88
N HIS A 32 9.67 6.96 -10.82
CA HIS A 32 9.50 6.52 -9.44
C HIS A 32 8.03 6.35 -9.04
N ILE A 33 7.09 6.81 -9.87
CA ILE A 33 5.65 6.71 -9.62
C ILE A 33 5.11 5.49 -10.35
N CYS A 34 4.50 4.57 -9.60
CA CYS A 34 3.84 3.38 -10.12
C CYS A 34 2.37 3.38 -9.73
N ILE A 35 1.48 3.30 -10.72
CA ILE A 35 0.04 3.26 -10.54
C ILE A 35 -0.40 1.81 -10.71
N SER A 36 -1.03 1.21 -9.70
CA SER A 36 -1.65 -0.12 -9.85
C SER A 36 -3.13 -0.01 -10.16
N THR A 37 -3.62 -0.92 -10.99
CA THR A 37 -5.02 -0.99 -11.40
C THR A 37 -5.47 -2.44 -11.57
N VAL A 38 -6.75 -2.70 -11.35
CA VAL A 38 -7.43 -3.97 -11.69
C VAL A 38 -7.58 -4.19 -13.20
N GLY A 39 -7.32 -3.16 -14.00
CA GLY A 39 -7.26 -3.23 -15.46
C GLY A 39 -8.45 -2.58 -16.15
N ILE A 40 -8.60 -1.25 -16.05
CA ILE A 40 -9.66 -0.50 -16.76
C ILE A 40 -9.16 -0.08 -18.15
N PRO A 41 -9.56 -0.74 -19.27
CA PRO A 41 -8.86 -0.62 -20.55
C PRO A 41 -8.81 0.81 -21.10
N HIS A 42 -9.95 1.50 -21.13
CA HIS A 42 -10.04 2.86 -21.66
C HIS A 42 -9.25 3.88 -20.82
N ARG A 43 -9.17 3.67 -19.49
CA ARG A 43 -8.37 4.52 -18.59
C ARG A 43 -6.88 4.24 -18.73
N ILE A 44 -6.46 2.99 -18.93
CA ILE A 44 -5.07 2.64 -19.22
C ILE A 44 -4.61 3.32 -20.52
N LYS A 45 -5.42 3.24 -21.58
CA LYS A 45 -5.11 3.92 -22.85
C LYS A 45 -4.97 5.43 -22.63
N LYS A 46 -5.92 6.06 -21.93
CA LYS A 46 -5.85 7.49 -21.61
C LYS A 46 -4.60 7.85 -20.78
N LEU A 47 -4.29 7.05 -19.76
CA LEU A 47 -3.13 7.26 -18.89
C LEU A 47 -1.82 7.22 -19.68
N SER A 48 -1.72 6.34 -20.67
CA SER A 48 -0.55 6.23 -21.54
C SER A 48 -0.24 7.54 -22.28
N HIS A 49 -1.27 8.33 -22.61
CA HIS A 49 -1.11 9.63 -23.25
C HIS A 49 -0.86 10.75 -22.25
N ASP A 50 -1.60 10.76 -21.14
CA ASP A 50 -1.54 11.84 -20.15
C ASP A 50 -0.26 11.80 -19.30
N LEU A 51 0.27 10.61 -19.01
CA LEU A 51 1.41 10.35 -18.11
C LEU A 51 2.34 9.24 -18.66
N PRO A 52 2.89 9.37 -19.88
CA PRO A 52 3.63 8.32 -20.58
C PRO A 52 4.90 7.85 -19.87
N SER A 53 5.46 8.68 -18.97
CA SER A 53 6.71 8.40 -18.27
C SER A 53 6.52 7.70 -16.91
N THR A 54 5.28 7.48 -16.48
CA THR A 54 4.96 6.76 -15.23
C THR A 54 5.02 5.24 -15.43
N ARG A 55 5.13 4.47 -14.34
CA ARG A 55 5.06 3.01 -14.37
C ARG A 55 3.62 2.54 -14.13
N LEU A 56 3.23 1.45 -14.80
CA LEU A 56 1.94 0.79 -14.58
C LEU A 56 2.16 -0.55 -13.88
N ALA A 57 1.36 -0.81 -12.86
CA ALA A 57 1.18 -2.12 -12.27
C ALA A 57 -0.21 -2.65 -12.63
N LEU A 58 -0.29 -3.89 -13.12
CA LEU A 58 -1.54 -4.57 -13.40
C LEU A 58 -1.78 -5.63 -12.35
N SER A 59 -2.83 -5.46 -11.55
CA SER A 59 -3.37 -6.50 -10.67
C SER A 59 -4.04 -7.58 -11.54
N LEU A 60 -3.23 -8.53 -12.02
CA LEU A 60 -3.69 -9.55 -12.96
C LEU A 60 -4.27 -10.76 -12.22
N HIS A 61 -3.48 -11.34 -11.30
CA HIS A 61 -3.82 -12.45 -10.41
C HIS A 61 -4.32 -13.76 -11.04
N ALA A 62 -4.66 -13.80 -12.32
CA ALA A 62 -4.98 -15.01 -13.05
C ALA A 62 -4.77 -14.79 -14.57
N PRO A 63 -4.29 -15.80 -15.30
CA PRO A 63 -4.01 -15.74 -16.73
C PRO A 63 -5.22 -16.10 -17.61
N ASP A 64 -6.33 -16.52 -17.00
CA ASP A 64 -7.57 -16.89 -17.68
C ASP A 64 -8.79 -16.19 -17.06
N GLN A 65 -9.80 -15.94 -17.89
CA GLN A 65 -11.01 -15.23 -17.48
C GLN A 65 -11.82 -15.96 -16.39
N PRO A 66 -12.04 -17.29 -16.44
CA PRO A 66 -12.73 -18.03 -15.38
C PRO A 66 -12.07 -17.87 -13.99
N THR A 67 -10.75 -17.99 -13.91
CA THR A 67 -10.02 -17.84 -12.64
C THR A 67 -10.03 -16.38 -12.18
N ARG A 68 -9.92 -15.42 -13.10
CA ARG A 68 -10.10 -13.99 -12.77
C ARG A 68 -11.49 -13.70 -12.19
N LEU A 69 -12.56 -14.31 -12.73
CA LEU A 69 -13.92 -14.15 -12.20
C LEU A 69 -14.06 -14.68 -10.77
N LYS A 70 -13.35 -15.75 -10.41
CA LYS A 70 -13.32 -16.27 -9.04
C LYS A 70 -12.60 -15.32 -8.08
N LEU A 71 -11.46 -14.75 -8.50
CA LEU A 71 -10.60 -13.93 -7.64
C LEU A 71 -11.05 -12.47 -7.53
N MET A 72 -11.54 -11.88 -8.60
CA MET A 72 -11.91 -10.47 -8.69
C MET A 72 -13.23 -10.28 -9.45
N PRO A 73 -14.35 -10.79 -8.91
CA PRO A 73 -15.61 -10.96 -9.65
C PRO A 73 -16.14 -9.68 -10.28
N ARG A 74 -16.07 -8.53 -9.58
CA ARG A 74 -16.54 -7.24 -10.11
C ARG A 74 -15.69 -6.74 -11.27
N ALA A 75 -14.37 -6.75 -11.12
CA ALA A 75 -13.45 -6.27 -12.15
C ALA A 75 -13.45 -7.19 -13.37
N ALA A 76 -13.43 -8.51 -13.16
CA ALA A 76 -13.39 -9.50 -14.22
C ALA A 76 -14.70 -9.60 -15.01
N SER A 77 -15.87 -9.42 -14.36
CA SER A 77 -17.15 -9.39 -15.09
C SER A 77 -17.30 -8.16 -15.96
N THR A 78 -16.69 -7.04 -15.56
CA THR A 78 -16.76 -5.76 -16.28
C THR A 78 -15.72 -5.70 -17.41
N TRP A 79 -14.49 -6.14 -17.14
CA TRP A 79 -13.34 -5.99 -18.05
C TRP A 79 -12.75 -7.35 -18.41
N LYS A 80 -12.93 -7.74 -19.69
CA LYS A 80 -12.37 -8.97 -20.24
C LYS A 80 -10.84 -8.90 -20.35
N LEU A 81 -10.17 -9.99 -20.01
CA LEU A 81 -8.71 -10.09 -20.00
C LEU A 81 -8.06 -9.66 -21.32
N GLU A 82 -8.64 -10.04 -22.46
CA GLU A 82 -8.09 -9.72 -23.78
C GLU A 82 -8.02 -8.20 -24.00
N LYS A 83 -9.05 -7.47 -23.55
CA LYS A 83 -9.10 -6.00 -23.65
C LYS A 83 -8.15 -5.31 -22.70
N ILE A 84 -7.90 -5.90 -21.54
CA ILE A 84 -6.90 -5.42 -20.59
C ILE A 84 -5.51 -5.55 -21.22
N LEU A 85 -5.20 -6.73 -21.77
CA LEU A 85 -3.91 -6.99 -22.41
C LEU A 85 -3.66 -6.07 -23.62
N GLU A 86 -4.68 -5.85 -24.47
CA GLU A 86 -4.64 -4.89 -25.58
C GLU A 86 -4.31 -3.47 -25.08
N ALA A 87 -4.98 -3.01 -24.02
CA ALA A 87 -4.71 -1.68 -23.45
C ALA A 87 -3.30 -1.58 -22.83
N THR A 88 -2.80 -2.65 -22.21
CA THR A 88 -1.42 -2.66 -21.71
C THR A 88 -0.38 -2.66 -22.84
N ASP A 89 -0.69 -3.26 -24.00
CA ASP A 89 0.18 -3.16 -25.17
C ASP A 89 0.30 -1.72 -25.66
N ASP A 90 -0.83 -1.01 -25.73
CA ASP A 90 -0.86 0.41 -26.10
C ASP A 90 -0.04 1.24 -25.10
N PHE A 91 -0.17 0.96 -23.80
CA PHE A 91 0.62 1.61 -22.76
C PHE A 91 2.13 1.36 -22.94
N ILE A 92 2.55 0.11 -23.10
CA ILE A 92 3.96 -0.27 -23.31
C ILE A 92 4.51 0.41 -24.57
N LYS A 93 3.76 0.42 -25.68
CA LYS A 93 4.16 1.07 -26.93
C LYS A 93 4.39 2.56 -26.72
N GLN A 94 3.48 3.24 -26.02
CA GLN A 94 3.57 4.67 -25.78
C GLN A 94 4.75 5.00 -24.85
N GLN A 95 5.00 4.19 -23.84
CA GLN A 95 6.12 4.36 -22.93
C GLN A 95 7.48 4.15 -23.61
N LYS A 96 7.59 3.17 -24.51
CA LYS A 96 8.81 2.94 -25.32
C LYS A 96 9.17 4.14 -26.21
N LYS A 97 8.19 4.97 -26.62
CA LYS A 97 8.46 6.19 -27.40
C LYS A 97 9.09 7.29 -26.57
N VAL A 98 8.75 7.39 -25.28
CA VAL A 98 9.25 8.45 -24.39
C VAL A 98 10.51 8.06 -23.63
N ASN A 99 10.75 6.75 -23.46
CA ASN A 99 11.91 6.23 -22.74
C ASN A 99 12.97 5.70 -23.72
N SER A 100 14.09 6.41 -23.83
CA SER A 100 15.19 6.08 -24.76
C SER A 100 16.19 5.04 -24.23
N THR A 101 16.02 4.53 -23.01
CA THR A 101 17.01 3.66 -22.35
C THR A 101 16.42 2.32 -21.95
N ALA A 102 17.11 1.22 -22.26
CA ALA A 102 16.66 -0.16 -22.02
C ALA A 102 16.26 -0.45 -20.56
N MET A 103 16.89 0.19 -19.58
CA MET A 103 16.57 0.03 -18.15
C MET A 103 15.25 0.70 -17.73
N LYS A 104 14.73 1.63 -18.55
CA LYS A 104 13.41 2.27 -18.40
C LYS A 104 12.29 1.54 -19.16
N ASN A 105 12.60 0.42 -19.82
CA ASN A 105 11.64 -0.33 -20.63
C ASN A 105 10.82 -1.37 -19.85
N ILE A 106 11.06 -1.57 -18.55
CA ILE A 106 10.12 -2.31 -17.69
C ILE A 106 8.91 -1.40 -17.46
N GLY A 107 7.97 -1.51 -18.39
CA GLY A 107 6.82 -0.63 -18.46
C GLY A 107 5.63 -1.11 -17.66
N LEU A 108 5.52 -2.44 -17.52
CA LEU A 108 4.41 -3.09 -16.87
C LEU A 108 4.89 -4.04 -15.78
N LEU A 109 4.52 -3.75 -14.54
CA LEU A 109 4.64 -4.67 -13.42
C LEU A 109 3.35 -5.51 -13.38
N VAL A 110 3.43 -6.81 -13.56
CA VAL A 110 2.27 -7.70 -13.46
C VAL A 110 2.21 -8.25 -12.04
N GLU A 111 1.23 -7.82 -11.25
CA GLU A 111 1.02 -8.29 -9.89
C GLU A 111 0.18 -9.58 -9.90
N TYR A 112 0.72 -10.62 -9.26
CA TYR A 112 0.11 -11.94 -9.24
C TYR A 112 0.15 -12.49 -7.81
N ILE A 113 -1.00 -12.46 -7.14
CA ILE A 113 -1.14 -13.08 -5.82
C ILE A 113 -1.14 -14.60 -5.98
N LEU A 114 -0.36 -15.31 -5.16
CA LEU A 114 -0.32 -16.77 -5.17
C LEU A 114 -1.20 -17.30 -4.04
N ILE A 115 -2.31 -17.92 -4.42
CA ILE A 115 -3.27 -18.56 -3.54
C ILE A 115 -3.22 -20.06 -3.82
N LYS A 116 -2.93 -20.80 -2.75
CA LYS A 116 -2.75 -22.25 -2.79
C LYS A 116 -3.95 -22.95 -3.40
N ASP A 117 -3.70 -23.84 -4.35
CA ASP A 117 -4.68 -24.69 -5.05
C ASP A 117 -5.72 -23.90 -5.88
N VAL A 118 -5.54 -22.59 -6.03
CA VAL A 118 -6.44 -21.72 -6.82
C VAL A 118 -5.75 -21.25 -8.10
N ASN A 119 -4.58 -20.61 -7.96
CA ASN A 119 -3.88 -20.00 -9.07
C ASN A 119 -2.36 -20.19 -9.03
N ASP A 120 -1.85 -21.05 -8.14
CA ASP A 120 -0.42 -21.33 -7.96
C ASP A 120 0.07 -22.63 -8.65
N THR A 121 -0.77 -23.23 -9.50
CA THR A 121 -0.44 -24.49 -10.18
C THR A 121 0.52 -24.29 -11.36
N ARG A 122 1.23 -25.36 -11.76
CA ARG A 122 2.11 -25.32 -12.96
C ARG A 122 1.34 -24.99 -14.24
N SER A 123 0.09 -25.44 -14.35
CA SER A 123 -0.78 -25.12 -15.50
C SER A 123 -1.06 -23.61 -15.58
N GLN A 124 -1.36 -23.00 -14.43
CA GLN A 124 -1.57 -21.55 -14.30
C GLN A 124 -0.30 -20.76 -14.64
N ALA A 125 0.87 -21.20 -14.16
CA ALA A 125 2.15 -20.61 -14.51
C ALA A 125 2.44 -20.67 -16.03
N HIS A 126 2.14 -21.81 -16.68
CA HIS A 126 2.33 -21.99 -18.11
C HIS A 126 1.35 -21.12 -18.93
N ALA A 127 0.09 -21.03 -18.51
CA ALA A 127 -0.90 -20.13 -19.12
C ALA A 127 -0.48 -18.65 -18.98
N LEU A 128 0.01 -18.25 -17.81
CA LEU A 128 0.57 -16.92 -17.56
C LEU A 128 1.76 -16.63 -18.48
N GLY A 129 2.68 -17.59 -18.60
CA GLY A 129 3.81 -17.51 -19.51
C GLY A 129 3.39 -17.28 -20.95
N LYS A 130 2.38 -18.02 -21.45
CA LYS A 130 1.83 -17.85 -22.81
C LYS A 130 1.28 -16.46 -23.06
N ILE A 131 0.45 -15.93 -22.16
CA ILE A 131 -0.18 -14.62 -22.37
C ILE A 131 0.83 -13.47 -22.23
N LEU A 132 1.90 -13.64 -21.44
CA LEU A 132 2.90 -12.59 -21.23
C LEU A 132 4.09 -12.68 -22.18
N LYS A 133 4.34 -13.82 -22.83
CA LYS A 133 5.45 -14.02 -23.78
C LYS A 133 5.57 -12.91 -24.84
N PRO A 134 4.48 -12.40 -25.46
CA PRO A 134 4.57 -11.31 -26.43
C PRO A 134 5.11 -9.98 -25.85
N ARG A 135 5.19 -9.87 -24.52
CA ARG A 135 5.54 -8.67 -23.75
C ARG A 135 6.77 -8.90 -22.84
N ALA A 136 7.48 -10.01 -23.01
CA ALA A 136 8.50 -10.47 -22.07
C ALA A 136 9.66 -9.48 -21.85
N ASP A 137 9.96 -8.63 -22.85
CA ASP A 137 11.01 -7.60 -22.79
C ASP A 137 10.61 -6.36 -21.98
N ALA A 138 9.31 -6.16 -21.75
CA ALA A 138 8.75 -4.97 -21.09
C ALA A 138 7.98 -5.27 -19.80
N VAL A 139 7.85 -6.56 -19.44
CA VAL A 139 7.09 -7.03 -18.29
C VAL A 139 8.00 -7.55 -17.18
N LEU A 140 7.65 -7.21 -15.95
CA LEU A 140 8.17 -7.83 -14.75
C LEU A 140 7.01 -8.42 -13.96
N VAL A 141 7.03 -9.72 -13.69
CA VAL A 141 6.00 -10.38 -12.88
C VAL A 141 6.38 -10.26 -11.40
N ASN A 142 5.50 -9.71 -10.59
CA ASN A 142 5.64 -9.63 -9.14
C ASN A 142 4.72 -10.67 -8.50
N LEU A 143 5.32 -11.78 -8.08
CA LEU A 143 4.65 -12.87 -7.37
C LEU A 143 4.50 -12.48 -5.90
N ILE A 144 3.27 -12.47 -5.41
CA ILE A 144 2.93 -12.05 -4.04
C ILE A 144 2.34 -13.26 -3.31
N PRO A 145 3.12 -14.00 -2.52
CA PRO A 145 2.60 -15.11 -1.75
C PRO A 145 1.50 -14.63 -0.78
N TYR A 146 0.30 -15.21 -0.86
CA TYR A 146 -0.72 -14.94 0.14
C TYR A 146 -0.33 -15.54 1.50
N ASN A 147 0.24 -16.75 1.46
CA ASN A 147 0.83 -17.43 2.61
C ASN A 147 2.35 -17.58 2.40
N PRO A 148 3.21 -17.15 3.35
CA PRO A 148 4.67 -17.18 3.19
C PRO A 148 5.28 -18.57 2.93
N THR A 149 4.63 -19.62 3.42
CA THR A 149 5.08 -21.01 3.30
C THR A 149 4.77 -21.65 1.94
N ALA A 150 4.03 -20.96 1.07
CA ALA A 150 3.47 -21.53 -0.16
C ALA A 150 4.30 -21.24 -1.42
N VAL A 151 5.55 -20.76 -1.32
CA VAL A 151 6.37 -20.47 -2.51
C VAL A 151 7.28 -21.66 -2.84
N PRO A 152 6.97 -22.48 -3.86
CA PRO A 152 7.94 -23.44 -4.38
C PRO A 152 9.13 -22.68 -4.98
N TYR A 153 10.34 -23.08 -4.59
CA TYR A 153 11.59 -22.34 -4.77
C TYR A 153 12.13 -22.29 -6.22
N ASP A 154 11.48 -22.95 -7.18
CA ASP A 154 11.99 -23.06 -8.56
C ASP A 154 10.98 -22.53 -9.58
N TYR A 155 10.95 -21.21 -9.78
CA TYR A 155 10.20 -20.56 -10.85
C TYR A 155 11.14 -20.19 -12.03
N LYS A 156 11.94 -21.12 -12.57
CA LYS A 156 12.60 -20.82 -13.85
C LYS A 156 11.55 -20.70 -14.95
N SER A 157 11.31 -19.46 -15.39
CA SER A 157 10.39 -19.17 -16.48
C SER A 157 10.93 -19.75 -17.79
N GLU A 158 10.27 -20.79 -18.30
CA GLU A 158 10.47 -21.33 -19.66
C GLU A 158 10.23 -20.27 -20.76
N TYR A 159 9.65 -19.12 -20.39
CA TYR A 159 9.20 -18.06 -21.28
C TYR A 159 10.11 -16.83 -21.31
N SER A 160 11.27 -16.87 -20.66
CA SER A 160 12.20 -15.74 -20.53
C SER A 160 11.55 -14.48 -19.93
N ILE A 161 10.50 -14.65 -19.13
CA ILE A 161 9.83 -13.55 -18.42
C ILE A 161 10.51 -13.37 -17.07
N LYS A 162 10.91 -12.14 -16.78
CA LYS A 162 11.44 -11.78 -15.46
C LYS A 162 10.31 -11.86 -14.44
N ALA A 163 10.53 -12.59 -13.35
CA ALA A 163 9.67 -12.49 -12.17
C ALA A 163 10.49 -12.19 -10.93
N LEU A 164 9.82 -11.68 -9.91
CA LEU A 164 10.32 -11.46 -8.55
C LEU A 164 9.30 -12.05 -7.59
N VAL A 165 9.77 -12.72 -6.54
CA VAL A 165 8.93 -13.10 -5.41
C VAL A 165 9.04 -12.01 -4.36
N ARG A 166 7.91 -11.39 -4.03
CA ARG A 166 7.84 -10.35 -3.00
C ARG A 166 7.97 -10.99 -1.63
N GLN A 167 9.02 -10.59 -0.90
CA GLN A 167 9.11 -10.89 0.53
C GLN A 167 8.10 -10.01 1.29
N THR A 168 7.23 -10.63 2.07
CA THR A 168 6.28 -9.92 2.93
C THR A 168 7.01 -9.35 4.14
N LEU A 169 7.26 -8.04 4.13
CA LEU A 169 7.67 -7.27 5.31
C LEU A 169 6.40 -6.83 6.06
N GLY A 170 6.31 -7.03 7.38
CA GLY A 170 5.28 -6.42 8.23
C GLY A 170 4.02 -7.23 8.54
N GLN A 171 4.08 -8.58 8.56
CA GLN A 171 2.95 -9.42 9.00
C GLN A 171 2.55 -9.20 10.47
N ASP A 172 3.47 -8.66 11.27
CA ASP A 172 3.33 -8.37 12.69
C ASP A 172 2.43 -7.14 12.99
N ILE A 173 2.11 -6.32 11.99
CA ILE A 173 1.36 -5.06 12.17
C ILE A 173 0.18 -4.86 11.18
N ASP A 174 -0.39 -5.93 10.62
CA ASP A 174 -1.56 -5.90 9.71
C ASP A 174 -1.49 -4.84 8.58
N SER A 175 -0.27 -4.52 8.15
CA SER A 175 0.00 -3.45 7.18
C SER A 175 0.26 -3.98 5.76
N ALA A 176 0.01 -5.28 5.53
CA ALA A 176 0.19 -5.88 4.21
C ALA A 176 -0.94 -5.44 3.24
N CYS A 177 -0.64 -5.46 1.93
CA CYS A 177 -1.58 -5.07 0.88
C CYS A 177 -2.92 -5.83 1.02
N GLY A 178 -4.02 -5.10 1.22
CA GLY A 178 -5.37 -5.66 1.32
C GLY A 178 -5.93 -5.79 2.74
N GLN A 179 -5.10 -5.70 3.79
CA GLN A 179 -5.54 -5.84 5.18
C GLN A 179 -6.13 -4.55 5.79
N LEU A 180 -5.92 -3.40 5.13
CA LEU A 180 -6.42 -2.10 5.60
C LEU A 180 -7.96 -1.98 5.64
N VAL A 181 -8.67 -2.83 4.90
CA VAL A 181 -10.15 -2.83 4.85
C VAL A 181 -10.77 -3.55 6.05
N ILE A 182 -10.07 -4.54 6.63
CA ILE A 182 -10.61 -5.36 7.72
C ILE A 182 -10.87 -4.51 8.97
N ARG A 183 -10.04 -3.49 9.21
CA ARG A 183 -10.18 -2.62 10.38
C ARG A 183 -11.44 -1.75 10.34
N SER A 184 -11.79 -1.19 9.18
CA SER A 184 -12.99 -0.33 9.09
C SER A 184 -14.29 -1.13 9.24
N GLU A 185 -14.34 -2.34 8.68
CA GLU A 185 -15.55 -3.19 8.77
C GLU A 185 -15.71 -3.78 10.18
N GLN A 186 -14.62 -4.16 10.85
CA GLN A 186 -14.65 -4.56 12.26
C GLN A 186 -15.02 -3.40 13.17
N GLU A 187 -14.42 -2.21 13.00
CA GLU A 187 -14.76 -1.02 13.78
C GLU A 187 -16.23 -0.58 13.58
N GLU A 188 -16.80 -0.74 12.39
CA GLU A 188 -18.23 -0.48 12.14
C GLU A 188 -19.13 -1.56 12.75
N ARG A 189 -18.73 -2.83 12.68
CA ARG A 189 -19.48 -3.94 13.27
C ARG A 189 -19.51 -3.85 14.79
N GLU A 190 -18.38 -3.55 15.44
CA GLU A 190 -18.30 -3.33 16.88
C GLU A 190 -19.15 -2.13 17.33
N LYS A 191 -19.23 -1.07 16.52
CA LYS A 191 -20.11 0.08 16.80
C LYS A 191 -21.58 -0.26 16.69
N ARG A 192 -21.98 -1.12 15.73
CA ARG A 192 -23.36 -1.60 15.60
C ARG A 192 -23.73 -2.52 16.76
N GLU A 193 -22.85 -3.46 17.11
CA GLU A 193 -23.05 -4.39 18.22
C GLU A 193 -23.12 -3.65 19.59
N ARG A 194 -22.34 -2.58 19.78
CA ARG A 194 -22.45 -1.71 20.98
C ARG A 194 -23.77 -0.96 21.04
N LYS A 195 -24.23 -0.39 19.92
CA LYS A 195 -25.53 0.31 19.85
C LYS A 195 -26.70 -0.63 20.10
N GLU A 196 -26.66 -1.83 19.53
CA GLU A 196 -27.70 -2.85 19.74
C GLU A 196 -27.72 -3.39 21.18
N ALA A 197 -26.56 -3.43 21.85
CA ALA A 197 -26.47 -3.80 23.27
C ALA A 197 -26.98 -2.69 24.20
N GLU A 198 -26.70 -1.41 23.88
CA GLU A 198 -27.21 -0.24 24.60
C GLU A 198 -28.74 -0.11 24.45
N GLU A 199 -29.29 -0.39 23.27
CA GLU A 199 -30.74 -0.36 23.01
C GLU A 199 -31.52 -1.52 23.66
N LYS A 200 -30.86 -2.66 23.91
CA LYS A 200 -31.49 -3.85 24.53
C LYS A 200 -31.46 -3.85 26.06
N GLY A 201 -30.84 -2.85 26.69
CA GLY A 201 -30.81 -2.73 28.16
C GLY A 201 -30.17 -3.92 28.87
N GLU A 202 -29.26 -4.65 28.21
CA GLU A 202 -28.47 -5.69 28.86
C GLU A 202 -27.24 -5.06 29.53
N GLU A 203 -27.38 -4.69 30.80
CA GLU A 203 -26.22 -4.49 31.67
C GLU A 203 -25.45 -5.81 31.76
N ARG A 204 -24.40 -5.98 30.94
CA ARG A 204 -23.39 -6.98 31.25
C ARG A 204 -22.61 -6.48 32.45
N GLY A 205 -22.89 -7.08 33.61
CA GLY A 205 -22.10 -6.93 34.81
C GLY A 205 -20.62 -7.07 34.47
N LEU A 206 -19.84 -6.08 34.91
CA LEU A 206 -18.38 -6.11 34.90
C LEU A 206 -17.90 -7.37 35.64
N SER A 207 -17.60 -8.45 34.92
CA SER A 207 -16.73 -9.48 35.46
C SER A 207 -15.31 -8.90 35.48
N SER A 208 -14.84 -8.62 36.69
CA SER A 208 -13.50 -8.18 37.01
C SER A 208 -12.46 -9.17 36.47
N TYR A 209 -11.93 -8.91 35.27
CA TYR A 209 -10.66 -9.50 34.86
C TYR A 209 -9.55 -8.78 35.62
N SER A 210 -9.16 -9.35 36.75
CA SER A 210 -7.89 -9.05 37.41
C SER A 210 -6.76 -9.46 36.47
N TYR A 211 -6.12 -8.49 35.83
CA TYR A 211 -4.80 -8.69 35.27
C TYR A 211 -3.82 -8.81 36.43
N HIS A 212 -3.49 -10.05 36.81
CA HIS A 212 -2.23 -10.31 37.48
C HIS A 212 -1.11 -9.94 36.50
N LEU A 213 -0.47 -8.80 36.73
CA LEU A 213 0.84 -8.49 36.15
C LEU A 213 1.84 -9.55 36.63
N PRO A 214 2.48 -10.34 35.76
CA PRO A 214 3.65 -11.09 36.16
C PRO A 214 4.78 -10.08 36.39
N PHE A 215 5.08 -9.90 37.68
CA PHE A 215 6.27 -9.22 38.18
C PHE A 215 7.50 -10.06 37.79
N PHE A 216 8.10 -9.79 36.62
CA PHE A 216 9.43 -10.30 36.30
C PHE A 216 10.47 -9.26 36.73
N PHE A 217 10.97 -9.45 37.95
CA PHE A 217 12.24 -8.92 38.39
C PHE A 217 13.34 -9.60 37.57
N SER A 218 14.13 -8.84 36.82
CA SER A 218 15.48 -9.24 36.43
C SER A 218 16.45 -8.18 36.96
N PRO A 219 17.38 -8.51 37.87
CA PRO A 219 18.33 -7.57 38.41
C PRO A 219 19.58 -7.59 37.55
N SER A 220 19.74 -6.60 36.65
CA SER A 220 21.04 -6.21 36.09
C SER A 220 20.91 -4.88 35.38
N PHE A 221 21.89 -4.00 35.58
CA PHE A 221 22.01 -2.61 35.12
C PHE A 221 21.38 -1.53 36.02
N SER A 222 22.03 -1.34 37.16
CA SER A 222 22.26 -0.02 37.73
C SER A 222 23.04 0.84 36.74
N CYS A 223 22.51 2.00 36.32
CA CYS A 223 23.21 3.30 36.42
C CYS A 223 22.36 4.47 35.89
N CYS A 224 22.25 5.53 36.69
CA CYS A 224 22.00 6.93 36.31
C CYS A 224 20.76 7.30 35.48
N LEU A 225 19.74 7.86 36.14
CA LEU A 225 19.27 9.22 35.83
C LEU A 225 18.39 9.77 36.97
N LYS A 226 18.82 10.93 37.47
CA LYS A 226 18.20 11.68 38.57
C LYS A 226 16.82 12.23 38.17
N LYS A 227 15.94 12.29 39.17
CA LYS A 227 14.60 12.89 39.20
C LYS A 227 14.49 14.16 38.34
N PHE A 228 13.55 14.19 37.40
CA PHE A 228 13.02 15.42 36.82
C PHE A 228 11.62 15.63 37.37
N ASP A 229 11.45 16.68 38.17
CA ASP A 229 10.19 17.10 38.78
C ASP A 229 9.41 17.95 37.77
N VAL A 230 8.18 17.53 37.45
CA VAL A 230 7.34 18.09 36.39
C VAL A 230 6.48 19.26 36.89
N SER A 231 6.75 19.79 38.08
CA SER A 231 5.94 20.85 38.69
C SER A 231 6.29 22.29 38.28
N SER A 232 7.31 22.53 37.44
CA SER A 232 7.75 23.90 37.10
C SER A 232 7.47 24.42 35.69
N LEU A 233 6.81 23.66 34.80
CA LEU A 233 6.55 24.10 33.41
C LEU A 233 5.11 24.55 33.16
N ALA A 234 4.52 25.22 34.14
CA ALA A 234 3.24 25.91 34.02
C ALA A 234 3.37 27.34 34.55
N ARG A 235 4.13 28.18 33.86
CA ARG A 235 4.00 29.65 33.87
C ARG A 235 4.95 30.27 32.83
N LYS A 236 4.42 31.24 32.06
CA LYS A 236 5.06 32.07 31.01
C LYS A 236 5.15 31.48 29.61
N VAL A 237 4.05 31.58 28.86
CA VAL A 237 4.11 32.08 27.47
C VAL A 237 2.98 33.07 27.27
N THR A 238 3.25 34.34 27.56
CA THR A 238 2.48 35.50 27.12
C THR A 238 3.49 36.52 26.60
N GLY A 239 3.42 36.85 25.31
CA GLY A 239 4.02 38.07 24.77
C GLY A 239 5.20 37.91 23.81
N SER A 240 4.94 38.33 22.57
CA SER A 240 5.77 39.16 21.67
C SER A 240 7.14 38.67 21.18
N ASP A 241 7.23 38.60 19.85
CA ASP A 241 8.39 38.82 18.97
C ASP A 241 9.81 38.71 19.53
N ARG A 242 10.55 37.72 19.01
CA ARG A 242 11.78 37.90 18.20
C ARG A 242 12.40 36.53 17.90
N GLY A 243 12.97 36.39 16.70
CA GLY A 243 13.54 35.15 16.20
C GLY A 243 14.64 34.59 17.09
N VAL A 244 14.60 33.27 17.28
CA VAL A 244 15.72 32.46 17.74
C VAL A 244 15.84 31.29 16.76
N ALA A 245 16.90 31.32 15.96
CA ALA A 245 17.33 30.17 15.18
C ALA A 245 17.72 29.05 16.14
N LEU A 246 17.05 27.90 16.05
CA LEU A 246 17.48 26.69 16.75
C LEU A 246 18.21 25.79 15.76
N THR A 247 19.54 25.86 15.81
CA THR A 247 20.44 24.91 15.19
C THR A 247 20.31 23.58 15.94
N LEU A 248 19.67 22.57 15.34
CA LEU A 248 19.63 21.22 15.89
C LEU A 248 20.71 20.38 15.21
N ALA A 249 21.78 20.18 15.97
CA ALA A 249 22.81 19.19 15.69
C ALA A 249 22.23 17.77 15.73
N SER A 250 22.88 16.92 14.96
CA SER A 250 22.62 15.51 14.68
C SER A 250 22.18 14.64 15.87
N SER A 251 21.37 13.65 15.51
CA SER A 251 20.96 12.41 16.22
C SER A 251 19.65 12.46 17.03
N GLY A 252 18.65 11.72 16.54
CA GLY A 252 17.57 11.16 17.37
C GLY A 252 16.19 11.81 17.38
N GLY A 253 15.92 12.83 16.55
CA GLY A 253 14.64 13.56 16.56
C GLY A 253 13.60 13.08 15.54
N CYS A 254 12.88 11.98 15.79
CA CYS A 254 11.72 11.60 14.95
C CYS A 254 10.42 11.34 15.74
N LEU A 255 10.49 11.09 17.04
CA LEU A 255 9.30 10.79 17.87
C LEU A 255 8.62 12.03 18.45
N LEU A 256 9.36 13.12 18.71
CA LEU A 256 8.82 14.31 19.37
C LEU A 256 7.99 15.20 18.42
N LEU A 257 8.34 15.23 17.12
CA LEU A 257 7.57 15.98 16.12
C LEU A 257 6.21 15.33 15.81
N CYS A 258 6.14 14.00 15.84
CA CYS A 258 4.89 13.26 15.65
C CYS A 258 3.90 13.50 16.81
N PHE A 259 4.39 13.55 18.05
CA PHE A 259 3.53 13.81 19.20
C PHE A 259 2.96 15.23 19.20
N LEU A 260 3.76 16.23 18.82
CA LEU A 260 3.30 17.62 18.70
C LEU A 260 2.29 17.82 17.57
N MET A 261 2.47 17.17 16.41
CA MET A 261 1.46 17.19 15.34
C MET A 261 0.16 16.52 15.75
N MET A 262 0.20 15.36 16.43
CA MET A 262 -1.01 14.68 16.90
C MET A 262 -1.74 15.47 17.99
N ALA A 263 -1.02 16.14 18.88
CA ALA A 263 -1.61 17.00 19.90
C ALA A 263 -2.31 18.23 19.28
N MET A 264 -1.71 18.85 18.25
CA MET A 264 -2.33 19.98 17.54
C MET A 264 -3.53 19.57 16.69
N MET A 265 -3.51 18.38 16.06
CA MET A 265 -4.67 17.88 15.31
C MET A 265 -5.84 17.48 16.24
N ARG A 266 -5.56 16.92 17.43
CA ARG A 266 -6.61 16.62 18.42
C ARG A 266 -7.29 17.87 18.98
N LYS A 267 -6.56 18.98 19.12
CA LYS A 267 -7.17 20.25 19.57
C LYS A 267 -8.08 20.86 18.50
N ARG A 268 -7.71 20.76 17.22
CA ARG A 268 -8.50 21.30 16.10
C ARG A 268 -9.78 20.54 15.78
N ILE A 269 -9.87 19.27 16.17
CA ILE A 269 -11.07 18.42 16.01
C ILE A 269 -12.07 18.64 17.15
N ARG A 270 -11.66 19.23 18.28
CA ARG A 270 -12.54 19.52 19.42
C ARG A 270 -13.18 20.91 19.40
N GLU A 271 -12.76 21.79 18.49
CA GLU A 271 -13.21 23.18 18.37
C GLU A 271 -13.97 23.46 17.05
N ARG A 272 -14.48 22.41 16.38
CA ARG A 272 -15.44 22.47 15.26
C ARG A 272 -16.58 21.50 15.52
#